data_AF-A0AAU7DJ98-F1
#
_entry.id   AF-A0AAU7DJ98-F1
#
_cell.length_a   1.000
_cell.length_b   1.000
_cell.length_c   1.000
_cell.angle_alpha   90.00
_cell.angle_beta   90.00
_cell.angle_gamma   90.00
#
_symmetry.space_group_name_H-M   'P 1'
#
loop_
_entity.id
_entity.type
_entity.pdbx_description
1 polymer ?
#
loop_
_entity_poly.entity_id
_entity_poly.type
_entity_poly.pdbx_seq_one_letter_code
_entity_poly.pdbx_strand_id
1 'polypeptide(L)'
;MKDLLTVCVLTMSCLTAAAGQSPSTNPSPLHRQYRAGETLAYQMHGLNESWEYTIRADGTVKQDASGKFFEEYQWSKMQSGGHALPLRADTPEFRQRISLDPDTIPSAPDLTKVDPTLIGPVTDFMTFYVDLWLANKLGQLKKAGDHFYFHNPMPASSWADGTRVILGQSAIDFDMTLKSVDTAAGTALLEVKHVPPEKVAVKLPAEWMQTPVGALPNNWVAVTKQADGSYVAAMGEETFDALITVRLADGEVLSANMNNPVKTVERTCKDEALTQCEAAKPHLIVRKIEIELVK
;
A
#
# COMPACT_ATOMS: atom_id res chain seq x y z
N MET A 1 -36.67 20.83 80.70
CA MET A 1 -37.46 20.16 79.63
C MET A 1 -36.87 20.59 78.30
N LYS A 2 -36.31 19.61 77.57
CA LYS A 2 -36.20 19.49 76.10
C LYS A 2 -35.74 20.73 75.31
N ASP A 3 -34.51 20.72 74.80
CA ASP A 3 -34.16 20.42 73.39
C ASP A 3 -34.12 21.74 72.59
N LEU A 4 -33.24 22.06 71.63
CA LEU A 4 -32.13 21.39 70.97
C LEU A 4 -31.35 22.50 70.25
N LEU A 5 -30.01 22.40 70.20
CA LEU A 5 -29.18 23.18 69.28
C LEU A 5 -29.57 22.85 67.82
N THR A 6 -29.64 23.84 66.93
CA THR A 6 -29.54 23.61 65.48
C THR A 6 -28.76 24.75 64.84
N VAL A 7 -27.51 24.43 64.49
CA VAL A 7 -26.61 25.23 63.67
C VAL A 7 -26.95 24.93 62.21
N CYS A 8 -27.36 25.94 61.45
CA CYS A 8 -27.60 25.82 60.02
C CYS A 8 -26.35 26.31 59.28
N VAL A 9 -25.53 25.38 58.78
CA VAL A 9 -24.41 25.64 57.88
C VAL A 9 -24.98 25.76 56.46
N LEU A 10 -24.93 26.95 55.88
CA LEU A 10 -25.21 27.15 54.45
C LEU A 10 -23.95 26.79 53.65
N THR A 11 -24.01 25.63 52.98
CA THR A 11 -23.00 25.18 52.02
C THR A 11 -23.22 25.88 50.68
N MET A 12 -22.16 26.52 50.19
CA MET A 12 -22.09 27.22 48.90
C MET A 12 -21.74 26.18 47.82
N SER A 13 -22.73 25.74 47.04
CA SER A 13 -22.52 24.80 45.93
C SER A 13 -22.00 25.55 44.69
N CYS A 14 -20.70 25.43 44.44
CA CYS A 14 -20.10 25.78 43.15
C CYS A 14 -20.58 24.78 42.08
N LEU A 15 -21.43 25.24 41.16
CA LEU A 15 -21.73 24.55 39.90
C LEU A 15 -20.51 24.68 38.97
N THR A 16 -19.63 23.68 38.97
CA THR A 16 -18.65 23.49 37.91
C THR A 16 -19.38 22.96 36.68
N ALA A 17 -19.67 23.85 35.72
CA ALA A 17 -20.07 23.45 34.38
C ALA A 17 -18.89 22.73 33.71
N ALA A 18 -18.90 21.40 33.79
CA ALA A 18 -18.05 20.56 32.96
C ALA A 18 -18.54 20.70 31.51
N ALA A 19 -17.85 21.51 30.71
CA ALA A 19 -17.97 21.46 29.26
C ALA A 19 -17.42 20.10 28.80
N GLY A 20 -18.30 19.10 28.76
CA GLY A 20 -18.00 17.83 28.11
C GLY A 20 -17.80 18.09 26.62
N GLN A 21 -16.55 18.10 26.16
CA GLN A 21 -16.27 17.86 24.75
C GLN A 21 -16.85 16.49 24.43
N SER A 22 -17.94 16.45 23.67
CA SER A 22 -18.42 15.20 23.10
C SER A 22 -17.29 14.65 22.23
N PRO A 23 -16.77 13.44 22.48
CA PRO A 23 -15.84 12.82 21.54
C PRO A 23 -16.56 12.77 20.19
N SER A 24 -15.90 13.23 19.12
CA SER A 24 -16.42 13.03 17.76
C SER A 24 -16.29 11.54 17.44
N THR A 25 -17.29 10.75 17.82
CA THR A 25 -17.30 9.28 17.81
C THR A 25 -17.79 8.67 16.50
N ASN A 26 -17.58 9.34 15.37
CA ASN A 26 -17.77 8.66 14.09
C ASN A 26 -16.39 8.12 13.66
N PRO A 27 -16.16 6.80 13.73
CA PRO A 27 -14.95 6.22 13.16
C PRO A 27 -14.85 6.63 11.69
N SER A 28 -13.62 6.80 11.20
CA SER A 28 -13.35 7.11 9.79
C SER A 28 -14.16 6.17 8.88
N PRO A 29 -14.72 6.65 7.75
CA PRO A 29 -15.39 5.76 6.79
C PRO A 29 -14.45 4.71 6.19
N LEU A 30 -13.14 4.85 6.42
CA LEU A 30 -12.08 3.94 5.99
C LEU A 30 -11.63 2.97 7.11
N HIS A 31 -12.25 3.03 8.29
CA HIS A 31 -11.80 2.25 9.44
C HIS A 31 -12.23 0.78 9.34
N ARG A 32 -11.26 -0.13 9.38
CA ARG A 32 -11.47 -1.58 9.40
C ARG A 32 -11.90 -2.07 10.79
N GLN A 33 -13.06 -2.71 10.87
CA GLN A 33 -13.60 -3.37 12.06
C GLN A 33 -13.43 -4.89 11.98
N TYR A 34 -12.35 -5.40 12.54
CA TYR A 34 -12.01 -6.82 12.49
C TYR A 34 -12.91 -7.72 13.33
N ARG A 35 -13.10 -8.96 12.85
CA ARG A 35 -13.67 -10.06 13.62
C ARG A 35 -12.77 -11.30 13.51
N ALA A 36 -12.32 -11.83 14.64
CA ALA A 36 -11.48 -13.04 14.65
C ALA A 36 -12.18 -14.20 13.92
N GLY A 37 -11.45 -14.88 13.03
CA GLY A 37 -11.96 -16.01 12.25
C GLY A 37 -12.80 -15.62 11.02
N GLU A 38 -13.03 -14.33 10.77
CA GLU A 38 -13.60 -13.84 9.51
C GLU A 38 -12.72 -14.28 8.34
N THR A 39 -13.35 -14.73 7.26
CA THR A 39 -12.67 -15.19 6.04
C THR A 39 -12.87 -14.18 4.93
N LEU A 40 -11.83 -13.94 4.15
CA LEU A 40 -11.85 -13.05 2.99
C LEU A 40 -11.22 -13.79 1.81
N ALA A 41 -11.73 -13.66 0.61
CA ALA A 41 -11.11 -14.19 -0.58
C ALA A 41 -11.11 -13.14 -1.68
N TYR A 42 -9.94 -12.87 -2.25
CA TYR A 42 -9.79 -11.97 -3.37
C TYR A 42 -9.43 -12.72 -4.65
N GLN A 43 -10.04 -12.29 -5.75
CA GLN A 43 -9.55 -12.57 -7.08
C GLN A 43 -8.76 -11.34 -7.55
N MET A 44 -7.51 -11.56 -7.93
CA MET A 44 -6.65 -10.55 -8.52
C MET A 44 -6.50 -10.81 -10.01
N HIS A 45 -6.57 -9.75 -10.80
CA HIS A 45 -6.19 -9.70 -12.20
C HIS A 45 -5.02 -8.73 -12.35
N GLY A 46 -3.99 -9.12 -13.08
CA GLY A 46 -2.82 -8.28 -13.27
C GLY A 46 -2.33 -8.31 -14.71
N LEU A 47 -1.96 -7.14 -15.20
CA LEU A 47 -1.15 -6.92 -16.38
C LEU A 47 0.16 -6.29 -15.91
N ASN A 48 1.28 -6.94 -16.19
CA ASN A 48 2.61 -6.37 -16.00
C ASN A 48 3.37 -6.44 -17.33
N GLU A 49 3.50 -5.30 -17.99
CA GLU A 49 3.98 -5.19 -19.37
C GLU A 49 3.16 -6.05 -20.34
N SER A 50 3.71 -7.20 -20.75
CA SER A 50 3.05 -8.17 -21.65
C SER A 50 2.51 -9.38 -20.91
N TRP A 51 2.72 -9.46 -19.60
CA TRP A 51 2.33 -10.60 -18.79
C TRP A 51 0.98 -10.35 -18.11
N GLU A 52 -0.03 -11.07 -18.59
CA GLU A 52 -1.36 -11.09 -18.00
C GLU A 52 -1.55 -12.32 -17.13
N TYR A 53 -2.06 -12.12 -15.90
CA TYR A 53 -2.32 -13.19 -14.95
C TYR A 53 -3.60 -12.99 -14.15
N THR A 54 -4.08 -14.09 -13.58
CA THR A 54 -5.10 -14.10 -12.54
C THR A 54 -4.63 -14.94 -11.36
N ILE A 55 -4.93 -14.55 -10.13
CA ILE A 55 -4.52 -15.30 -8.95
C ILE A 55 -5.50 -15.09 -7.79
N ARG A 56 -5.61 -16.07 -6.90
CA ARG A 56 -6.48 -16.03 -5.73
C ARG A 56 -5.69 -15.86 -4.44
N ALA A 57 -6.16 -14.98 -3.56
CA ALA A 57 -5.71 -14.86 -2.18
C ALA A 57 -6.86 -15.25 -1.24
N ASP A 58 -6.67 -16.29 -0.43
CA ASP A 58 -7.63 -16.73 0.59
C ASP A 58 -7.09 -16.35 1.99
N GLY A 59 -7.88 -15.57 2.72
CA GLY A 59 -7.51 -14.89 3.95
C GLY A 59 -8.33 -15.30 5.16
N THR A 60 -7.73 -15.18 6.34
CA THR A 60 -8.44 -15.30 7.62
C THR A 60 -7.97 -14.22 8.58
N VAL A 61 -8.90 -13.53 9.22
CA VAL A 61 -8.61 -12.55 10.27
C VAL A 61 -8.16 -13.28 11.53
N LYS A 62 -6.99 -12.91 12.03
CA LYS A 62 -6.36 -13.44 13.23
C LYS A 62 -6.01 -12.30 14.18
N GLN A 63 -5.78 -12.67 15.43
CA GLN A 63 -5.30 -11.78 16.47
C GLN A 63 -3.96 -12.30 16.97
N ASP A 64 -2.96 -11.42 17.10
CA ASP A 64 -1.68 -11.79 17.68
C ASP A 64 -1.71 -11.81 19.21
N ALA A 65 -0.59 -12.19 19.84
CA ALA A 65 -0.48 -12.26 21.29
C ALA A 65 -0.62 -10.90 21.99
N SER A 66 -0.45 -9.79 21.28
CA SER A 66 -0.63 -8.42 21.79
C SER A 66 -2.07 -7.91 21.64
N GLY A 67 -2.96 -8.73 21.06
CA GLY A 67 -4.35 -8.37 20.81
C GLY A 67 -4.56 -7.61 19.50
N LYS A 68 -3.54 -7.49 18.64
CA LYS A 68 -3.63 -6.77 17.36
C LYS A 68 -4.16 -7.68 16.26
N PHE A 69 -5.11 -7.16 15.48
CA PHE A 69 -5.73 -7.88 14.39
C PHE A 69 -4.90 -7.76 13.11
N PHE A 70 -4.87 -8.85 12.34
CA PHE A 70 -4.28 -8.90 11.01
C PHE A 70 -5.02 -9.92 10.15
N GLU A 71 -4.94 -9.74 8.85
CA GLU A 71 -5.42 -10.70 7.86
C GLU A 71 -4.23 -11.53 7.37
N GLU A 72 -4.37 -12.86 7.42
CA GLU A 72 -3.36 -13.80 6.96
C GLU A 72 -3.81 -14.48 5.67
N TYR A 73 -3.11 -14.22 4.57
CA TYR A 73 -3.45 -14.69 3.23
C TYR A 73 -2.55 -15.84 2.76
N GLN A 74 -3.18 -16.82 2.10
CA GLN A 74 -2.55 -17.85 1.30
C GLN A 74 -2.85 -17.61 -0.18
N TRP A 75 -1.84 -17.80 -1.04
CA TRP A 75 -1.93 -17.55 -2.47
C TRP A 75 -2.07 -18.85 -3.25
N SER A 76 -2.97 -18.88 -4.24
CA SER A 76 -3.25 -20.08 -5.03
C SER A 76 -3.82 -19.78 -6.42
N LYS A 77 -3.97 -20.83 -7.23
CA LYS A 77 -4.68 -20.81 -8.52
C LYS A 77 -4.18 -19.74 -9.50
N MET A 78 -2.87 -19.54 -9.55
CA MET A 78 -2.28 -18.64 -10.53
C MET A 78 -2.54 -19.16 -11.96
N GLN A 79 -2.93 -18.27 -12.85
CA GLN A 79 -3.10 -18.54 -14.27
C GLN A 79 -2.48 -17.43 -15.09
N SER A 80 -1.98 -17.75 -16.28
CA SER A 80 -1.41 -16.81 -17.25
C SER A 80 -1.79 -17.28 -18.65
N GLY A 81 -2.32 -16.39 -19.49
CA GLY A 81 -2.79 -16.75 -20.84
C GLY A 81 -3.84 -17.88 -20.84
N GLY A 82 -4.69 -17.95 -19.82
CA GLY A 82 -5.72 -18.99 -19.67
C GLY A 82 -5.21 -20.36 -19.21
N HIS A 83 -3.91 -20.50 -18.93
CA HIS A 83 -3.30 -21.74 -18.45
C HIS A 83 -2.91 -21.63 -16.99
N ALA A 84 -3.09 -22.72 -16.23
CA ALA A 84 -2.60 -22.79 -14.86
C ALA A 84 -1.06 -22.66 -14.84
N LEU A 85 -0.56 -21.76 -14.00
CA LEU A 85 0.86 -21.56 -13.78
C LEU A 85 1.23 -22.22 -12.44
N PRO A 86 2.08 -23.26 -12.45
CA PRO A 86 2.44 -23.95 -11.22
C PRO A 86 3.30 -23.04 -10.34
N LEU A 87 2.90 -22.91 -9.08
CA LEU A 87 3.69 -22.27 -8.03
C LEU A 87 4.60 -23.32 -7.39
N ARG A 88 5.70 -22.89 -6.75
CA ARG A 88 6.60 -23.75 -5.99
C ARG A 88 5.83 -24.57 -4.96
N ALA A 89 6.31 -25.78 -4.69
CA ALA A 89 5.67 -26.72 -3.78
C ALA A 89 5.54 -26.21 -2.33
N ASP A 90 6.38 -25.27 -1.91
CA ASP A 90 6.35 -24.63 -0.58
C ASP A 90 5.45 -23.38 -0.51
N THR A 91 4.92 -22.91 -1.64
CA THR A 91 3.98 -21.77 -1.69
C THR A 91 2.76 -21.94 -0.77
N PRO A 92 2.16 -23.15 -0.62
CA PRO A 92 1.07 -23.36 0.33
C PRO A 92 1.45 -23.12 1.80
N GLU A 93 2.73 -23.02 2.16
CA GLU A 93 3.18 -22.68 3.52
C GLU A 93 3.44 -21.17 3.70
N PHE A 94 3.63 -20.43 2.60
CA PHE A 94 3.79 -18.98 2.65
C PHE A 94 2.50 -18.31 3.14
N ARG A 95 2.65 -17.37 4.08
CA ARG A 95 1.56 -16.57 4.64
C ARG A 95 1.91 -15.10 4.54
N GLN A 96 1.13 -14.34 3.77
CA GLN A 96 1.21 -12.89 3.78
C GLN A 96 0.37 -12.36 4.93
N ARG A 97 0.97 -11.55 5.80
CA ARG A 97 0.27 -10.90 6.92
C ARG A 97 0.17 -9.41 6.65
N ILE A 98 -1.04 -8.87 6.71
CA ILE A 98 -1.30 -7.44 6.52
C ILE A 98 -2.35 -6.96 7.52
N SER A 99 -2.30 -5.68 7.88
CA SER A 99 -3.26 -5.08 8.79
C SER A 99 -3.54 -3.63 8.40
N LEU A 100 -4.82 -3.27 8.43
CA LEU A 100 -5.39 -1.93 8.42
C LEU A 100 -5.59 -1.33 9.83
N ASP A 101 -5.13 -2.01 10.90
CA ASP A 101 -5.09 -1.38 12.24
C ASP A 101 -4.10 -0.20 12.18
N PRO A 102 -4.54 1.04 12.45
CA PRO A 102 -3.69 2.23 12.31
C PRO A 102 -2.44 2.17 13.21
N ASP A 103 -2.44 1.39 14.29
CA ASP A 103 -1.30 1.28 15.19
C ASP A 103 -0.35 0.13 14.84
N THR A 104 -0.66 -0.65 13.81
CA THR A 104 0.22 -1.69 13.27
C THR A 104 0.86 -1.17 11.99
N ILE A 105 2.16 -0.85 12.05
CA ILE A 105 2.91 -0.39 10.87
C ILE A 105 3.01 -1.56 9.86
N PRO A 106 2.55 -1.40 8.60
CA PRO A 106 2.70 -2.41 7.59
C PRO A 106 4.17 -2.81 7.39
N SER A 107 4.41 -4.10 7.20
CA SER A 107 5.74 -4.62 6.91
C SER A 107 5.70 -5.54 5.70
N ALA A 108 6.68 -5.37 4.82
CA ALA A 108 6.83 -6.25 3.68
C ALA A 108 7.17 -7.68 4.15
N PRO A 109 6.63 -8.71 3.49
CA PRO A 109 7.06 -10.08 3.76
C PRO A 109 8.52 -10.27 3.34
N ASP A 110 9.16 -11.31 3.90
CA ASP A 110 10.50 -11.72 3.49
C ASP A 110 10.45 -12.30 2.06
N LEU A 111 10.72 -11.45 1.06
CA LEU A 111 10.64 -11.80 -0.35
C LEU A 111 11.60 -12.91 -0.77
N THR A 112 12.63 -13.21 0.02
CA THR A 112 13.56 -14.33 -0.25
C THR A 112 12.89 -15.70 -0.10
N LYS A 113 11.75 -15.75 0.60
CA LYS A 113 10.95 -16.96 0.85
C LYS A 113 9.71 -17.04 -0.04
N VAL A 114 9.46 -16.02 -0.84
CA VAL A 114 8.30 -15.95 -1.73
C VAL A 114 8.65 -16.63 -3.05
N ASP A 115 7.69 -17.33 -3.65
CA ASP A 115 7.84 -17.77 -5.03
C ASP A 115 8.09 -16.54 -5.93
N PRO A 116 9.14 -16.52 -6.77
CA PRO A 116 9.43 -15.36 -7.61
C PRO A 116 8.23 -14.86 -8.43
N THR A 117 7.34 -15.76 -8.86
CA THR A 117 6.11 -15.41 -9.60
C THR A 117 5.05 -14.71 -8.75
N LEU A 118 5.14 -14.82 -7.41
CA LEU A 118 4.24 -14.18 -6.46
C LEU A 118 4.74 -12.83 -5.93
N ILE A 119 6.01 -12.47 -6.13
CA ILE A 119 6.56 -11.21 -5.61
C ILE A 119 5.73 -10.01 -6.10
N GLY A 120 5.38 -9.98 -7.40
CA GLY A 120 4.51 -8.95 -7.97
C GLY A 120 3.12 -8.91 -7.32
N PRO A 121 2.32 -9.99 -7.41
CA PRO A 121 1.00 -10.07 -6.79
C PRO A 121 0.97 -9.71 -5.30
N VAL A 122 1.91 -10.23 -4.51
CA VAL A 122 1.99 -10.01 -3.05
C VAL A 122 2.26 -8.54 -2.74
N THR A 123 3.18 -7.91 -3.47
CA THR A 123 3.52 -6.48 -3.26
C THR A 123 2.41 -5.56 -3.75
N ASP A 124 1.76 -5.89 -4.87
CA ASP A 124 0.59 -5.14 -5.37
C ASP A 124 -0.58 -5.15 -4.41
N PHE A 125 -0.90 -6.34 -3.88
CA PHE A 125 -1.97 -6.49 -2.91
C PHE A 125 -1.67 -5.70 -1.64
N MET A 126 -0.40 -5.70 -1.22
CA MET A 126 0.05 -4.91 -0.07
C MET A 126 -0.09 -3.40 -0.32
N THR A 127 0.15 -2.90 -1.53
CA THR A 127 0.00 -1.47 -1.87
C THR A 127 -1.40 -0.97 -1.51
N PHE A 128 -2.47 -1.66 -1.92
CA PHE A 128 -3.84 -1.26 -1.57
C PHE A 128 -4.08 -1.19 -0.06
N TYR A 129 -3.48 -2.11 0.70
CA TYR A 129 -3.60 -2.11 2.16
C TYR A 129 -2.80 -0.98 2.80
N VAL A 130 -1.59 -0.68 2.30
CA VAL A 130 -0.75 0.40 2.81
C VAL A 130 -1.41 1.75 2.55
N ASP A 131 -1.99 1.95 1.37
CA ASP A 131 -2.72 3.16 1.00
C ASP A 131 -3.88 3.43 1.96
N LEU A 132 -4.73 2.41 2.16
CA LEU A 132 -5.87 2.50 3.04
C LEU A 132 -5.44 2.66 4.51
N TRP A 133 -4.41 1.94 4.94
CA TRP A 133 -3.83 2.08 6.27
C TRP A 133 -3.33 3.51 6.51
N LEU A 134 -2.59 4.09 5.56
CA LEU A 134 -2.03 5.44 5.70
C LEU A 134 -3.14 6.48 5.77
N ALA A 135 -4.14 6.40 4.88
CA ALA A 135 -5.31 7.26 4.89
C ALA A 135 -6.06 7.21 6.23
N ASN A 136 -6.24 5.99 6.77
CA ASN A 136 -6.90 5.77 8.05
C ASN A 136 -6.05 6.27 9.24
N LYS A 137 -4.73 6.00 9.24
CA LYS A 137 -3.78 6.41 10.30
C LYS A 137 -3.72 7.93 10.45
N LEU A 138 -3.71 8.66 9.33
CA LEU A 138 -3.63 10.12 9.35
C LEU A 138 -4.97 10.77 9.72
N GLY A 139 -6.09 10.09 9.46
CA GLY A 139 -7.44 10.51 9.90
C GLY A 139 -7.93 11.83 9.31
N GLN A 140 -7.35 12.27 8.18
CA GLN A 140 -7.67 13.55 7.53
C GLN A 140 -8.89 13.46 6.61
N LEU A 141 -9.19 12.25 6.10
CA LEU A 141 -10.24 12.01 5.11
C LEU A 141 -11.53 11.52 5.77
N LYS A 142 -12.44 12.43 6.13
CA LYS A 142 -13.64 12.13 6.93
C LYS A 142 -14.94 12.19 6.14
N LYS A 143 -15.00 13.00 5.08
CA LYS A 143 -16.17 13.17 4.21
C LYS A 143 -15.74 13.20 2.74
N ALA A 144 -16.71 12.96 1.86
CA ALA A 144 -16.49 13.05 0.42
C ALA A 144 -15.93 14.42 0.02
N GLY A 145 -14.91 14.41 -0.82
CA GLY A 145 -14.15 15.59 -1.27
C GLY A 145 -13.01 16.01 -0.34
N ASP A 146 -12.86 15.41 0.84
CA ASP A 146 -11.66 15.66 1.65
C ASP A 146 -10.42 15.18 0.89
N HIS A 147 -9.35 15.97 1.01
CA HIS A 147 -8.09 15.82 0.30
C HIS A 147 -6.93 16.01 1.27
N PHE A 148 -5.87 15.23 1.10
CA PHE A 148 -4.65 15.34 1.90
C PHE A 148 -3.42 14.94 1.08
N TYR A 149 -2.37 15.77 1.16
CA TYR A 149 -1.04 15.44 0.62
C TYR A 149 -0.11 15.02 1.76
N PHE A 150 0.43 13.80 1.68
CA PHE A 150 1.42 13.27 2.59
C PHE A 150 2.81 13.31 1.95
N HIS A 151 3.68 14.17 2.48
CA HIS A 151 5.10 14.12 2.18
C HIS A 151 5.74 12.96 2.95
N ASN A 152 6.22 11.95 2.24
CA ASN A 152 6.73 10.73 2.83
C ASN A 152 8.16 10.94 3.36
N PRO A 153 8.38 10.92 4.68
CA PRO A 153 9.72 11.18 5.23
C PRO A 153 10.63 9.95 5.16
N MET A 154 10.13 8.81 4.69
CA MET A 154 10.86 7.55 4.68
C MET A 154 11.87 7.52 3.52
N PRO A 155 13.01 6.81 3.68
CA PRO A 155 13.90 6.52 2.56
C PRO A 155 13.17 5.77 1.43
N ALA A 156 13.75 5.82 0.22
CA ALA A 156 13.27 5.03 -0.90
C ALA A 156 13.10 3.55 -0.53
N SER A 157 11.95 2.99 -0.87
CA SER A 157 11.65 1.58 -0.71
C SER A 157 12.47 0.75 -1.69
N SER A 158 12.88 -0.45 -1.28
CA SER A 158 13.75 -1.31 -2.08
C SER A 158 13.06 -2.63 -2.42
N TRP A 159 13.13 -3.04 -3.68
CA TRP A 159 12.75 -4.38 -4.16
C TRP A 159 13.95 -5.17 -4.73
N ALA A 160 15.17 -4.68 -4.50
CA ALA A 160 16.38 -5.43 -4.85
C ALA A 160 16.40 -6.79 -4.14
N ASP A 161 16.59 -7.86 -4.90
CA ASP A 161 16.75 -9.22 -4.38
C ASP A 161 18.22 -9.55 -4.04
N GLY A 162 19.15 -8.66 -4.39
CA GLY A 162 20.58 -8.79 -4.13
C GLY A 162 21.32 -9.77 -5.04
N THR A 163 20.63 -10.39 -6.00
CA THR A 163 21.20 -11.37 -6.93
C THR A 163 21.01 -10.95 -8.38
N ARG A 164 19.76 -10.85 -8.83
CA ARG A 164 19.37 -10.43 -10.17
C ARG A 164 19.11 -8.93 -10.18
N VAL A 165 18.31 -8.41 -9.26
CA VAL A 165 18.09 -6.96 -9.10
C VAL A 165 19.03 -6.46 -8.00
N ILE A 166 20.09 -5.76 -8.40
CA ILE A 166 21.13 -5.28 -7.47
C ILE A 166 20.85 -3.87 -6.95
N LEU A 167 20.04 -3.10 -7.67
CA LEU A 167 19.46 -1.84 -7.23
C LEU A 167 18.02 -1.82 -7.75
N GLY A 168 17.05 -1.67 -6.87
CA GLY A 168 15.65 -1.51 -7.22
C GLY A 168 15.04 -0.60 -6.18
N GLN A 169 14.77 0.65 -6.52
CA GLN A 169 14.29 1.65 -5.57
C GLN A 169 13.18 2.52 -6.14
N SER A 170 12.18 2.81 -5.30
CA SER A 170 11.14 3.81 -5.58
C SER A 170 10.94 4.71 -4.37
N ALA A 171 10.66 5.98 -4.63
CA ALA A 171 10.28 6.96 -3.63
C ALA A 171 8.99 7.64 -4.07
N ILE A 172 8.01 7.72 -3.18
CA ILE A 172 6.68 8.24 -3.50
C ILE A 172 6.15 9.06 -2.32
N ASP A 173 5.58 10.21 -2.66
CA ASP A 173 4.62 10.95 -1.84
C ASP A 173 3.20 10.51 -2.20
N PHE A 174 2.22 10.83 -1.35
CA PHE A 174 0.84 10.41 -1.52
C PHE A 174 -0.10 11.60 -1.59
N ASP A 175 -0.85 11.72 -2.68
CA ASP A 175 -1.94 12.66 -2.85
C ASP A 175 -3.26 11.88 -2.77
N MET A 176 -3.98 12.02 -1.65
CA MET A 176 -5.13 11.19 -1.32
C MET A 176 -6.42 12.00 -1.29
N THR A 177 -7.48 11.43 -1.86
CA THR A 177 -8.82 12.01 -1.85
C THR A 177 -9.86 10.97 -1.47
N LEU A 178 -10.72 11.28 -0.50
CA LEU A 178 -11.94 10.50 -0.27
C LEU A 178 -12.99 10.96 -1.29
N LYS A 179 -13.07 10.26 -2.43
CA LYS A 179 -13.88 10.65 -3.59
C LYS A 179 -15.37 10.65 -3.26
N SER A 180 -15.85 9.62 -2.57
CA SER A 180 -17.26 9.50 -2.21
C SER A 180 -17.46 8.70 -0.93
N VAL A 181 -18.58 8.99 -0.27
CA VAL A 181 -19.18 8.20 0.81
C VAL A 181 -20.65 8.01 0.43
N ASP A 182 -20.99 6.82 -0.06
CA ASP A 182 -22.33 6.47 -0.50
C ASP A 182 -23.00 5.60 0.58
N THR A 183 -23.86 6.21 1.38
CA THR A 183 -24.57 5.52 2.46
C THR A 183 -25.69 4.62 1.94
N ALA A 184 -26.19 4.84 0.72
CA ALA A 184 -27.21 3.99 0.11
C ALA A 184 -26.59 2.69 -0.43
N ALA A 185 -25.42 2.80 -1.07
CA ALA A 185 -24.63 1.64 -1.49
C ALA A 185 -23.84 0.99 -0.34
N GLY A 186 -23.65 1.71 0.77
CA GLY A 186 -22.87 1.24 1.91
C GLY A 186 -21.37 1.23 1.64
N THR A 187 -20.86 2.13 0.81
CA THR A 187 -19.45 2.15 0.37
C THR A 187 -18.79 3.53 0.50
N ALA A 188 -17.45 3.52 0.58
CA ALA A 188 -16.61 4.70 0.36
C ALA A 188 -15.58 4.41 -0.73
N LEU A 189 -15.19 5.44 -1.48
CA LEU A 189 -14.19 5.35 -2.54
C LEU A 189 -13.01 6.26 -2.18
N LEU A 190 -11.84 5.65 -1.99
CA LEU A 190 -10.57 6.33 -1.79
C LEU A 190 -9.80 6.35 -3.12
N GLU A 191 -9.30 7.52 -3.50
CA GLU A 191 -8.30 7.69 -4.55
C GLU A 191 -6.97 8.03 -3.90
N VAL A 192 -5.91 7.31 -4.27
CA VAL A 192 -4.54 7.58 -3.84
C VAL A 192 -3.68 7.71 -5.08
N LYS A 193 -3.08 8.88 -5.25
CA LYS A 193 -2.08 9.12 -6.29
C LYS A 193 -0.71 9.07 -5.66
N HIS A 194 0.12 8.21 -6.20
CA HIS A 194 1.53 8.12 -5.87
C HIS A 194 2.29 9.00 -6.82
N VAL A 195 3.01 9.96 -6.26
CA VAL A 195 3.72 10.99 -7.02
C VAL A 195 5.18 11.06 -6.61
N PRO A 196 6.09 11.41 -7.53
CA PRO A 196 7.47 11.71 -7.20
C PRO A 196 7.56 12.77 -6.09
N PRO A 197 8.38 12.55 -5.05
CA PRO A 197 8.70 13.61 -4.10
C PRO A 197 9.37 14.80 -4.81
N GLU A 198 9.25 16.00 -4.24
CA GLU A 198 9.85 17.23 -4.81
C GLU A 198 11.36 17.12 -5.03
N LYS A 199 12.04 16.28 -4.23
CA LYS A 199 13.47 16.00 -4.33
C LYS A 199 13.69 14.53 -4.63
N VAL A 200 14.64 14.25 -5.53
CA VAL A 200 15.10 12.89 -5.82
C VAL A 200 15.53 12.21 -4.52
N ALA A 201 14.88 11.10 -4.20
CA ALA A 201 15.16 10.31 -3.01
C ALA A 201 15.68 8.89 -3.32
N VAL A 202 15.70 8.50 -4.61
CA VAL A 202 16.33 7.27 -5.08
C VAL A 202 17.81 7.45 -5.36
N LYS A 203 18.58 6.36 -5.30
CA LYS A 203 19.99 6.35 -5.67
C LYS A 203 20.15 6.29 -7.18
N LEU A 204 20.84 7.27 -7.76
CA LEU A 204 21.12 7.35 -9.19
C LEU A 204 22.65 7.30 -9.41
N PRO A 205 23.24 6.09 -9.53
CA PRO A 205 24.70 5.92 -9.45
C PRO A 205 25.49 6.49 -10.63
N ALA A 206 24.85 6.75 -11.78
CA ALA A 206 25.53 7.26 -12.98
C ALA A 206 25.06 8.67 -13.36
N GLU A 207 25.95 9.47 -13.94
CA GLU A 207 25.64 10.85 -14.36
C GLU A 207 24.44 10.93 -15.31
N TRP A 208 24.35 10.00 -16.26
CA TRP A 208 23.25 9.96 -17.22
C TRP A 208 21.88 9.70 -16.56
N MET A 209 21.85 9.14 -15.36
CA MET A 209 20.62 8.89 -14.60
C MET A 209 20.07 10.14 -13.89
N GLN A 210 20.90 11.18 -13.73
CA GLN A 210 20.52 12.39 -12.99
C GLN A 210 19.55 13.30 -13.76
N THR A 211 19.44 13.11 -15.09
CA THR A 211 18.53 13.89 -15.93
C THR A 211 17.10 13.34 -15.78
N PRO A 212 16.11 14.16 -15.39
CA PRO A 212 14.71 13.74 -15.34
C PRO A 212 14.22 13.17 -16.67
N VAL A 213 13.52 12.04 -16.64
CA VAL A 213 12.91 11.43 -17.84
C VAL A 213 11.61 12.14 -18.22
N GLY A 214 10.86 12.58 -17.20
CA GLY A 214 9.57 13.22 -17.35
C GLY A 214 9.57 14.68 -16.90
N ALA A 215 8.39 15.15 -16.50
CA ALA A 215 8.20 16.51 -16.01
C ALA A 215 8.55 16.63 -14.51
N LEU A 216 8.54 15.51 -13.79
CA LEU A 216 8.83 15.41 -12.37
C LEU A 216 10.20 14.72 -12.14
N PRO A 217 10.77 14.84 -10.93
CA PRO A 217 12.02 14.18 -10.60
C PRO A 217 11.95 12.66 -10.80
N ASN A 218 13.08 12.06 -11.20
CA ASN A 218 13.17 10.61 -11.23
C ASN A 218 13.02 10.05 -9.81
N ASN A 219 12.06 9.15 -9.65
CA ASN A 219 11.73 8.56 -8.37
C ASN A 219 11.70 7.03 -8.42
N TRP A 220 12.06 6.43 -9.56
CA TRP A 220 12.18 5.00 -9.76
C TRP A 220 13.52 4.65 -10.43
N VAL A 221 14.15 3.57 -9.99
CA VAL A 221 15.40 3.05 -10.58
C VAL A 221 15.48 1.53 -10.44
N ALA A 222 15.97 0.86 -11.48
CA ALA A 222 16.31 -0.55 -11.46
C ALA A 222 17.65 -0.81 -12.16
N VAL A 223 18.48 -1.66 -11.58
CA VAL A 223 19.70 -2.22 -12.18
C VAL A 223 19.65 -3.73 -12.00
N THR A 224 19.58 -4.41 -13.14
CA THR A 224 19.43 -5.87 -13.21
C THR A 224 20.67 -6.48 -13.84
N LYS A 225 21.32 -7.39 -13.12
CA LYS A 225 22.43 -8.19 -13.63
C LYS A 225 21.89 -9.29 -14.55
N GLN A 226 22.47 -9.39 -15.74
CA GLN A 226 22.15 -10.41 -16.74
C GLN A 226 23.06 -11.63 -16.60
N ALA A 227 22.62 -12.76 -17.17
CA ALA A 227 23.37 -14.01 -17.11
C ALA A 227 24.73 -13.96 -17.85
N ASP A 228 24.86 -13.10 -18.86
CA ASP A 228 26.10 -12.87 -19.60
C ASP A 228 27.07 -11.91 -18.88
N GLY A 229 26.72 -11.45 -17.67
CA GLY A 229 27.51 -10.51 -16.88
C GLY A 229 27.28 -9.04 -17.22
N SER A 230 26.45 -8.73 -18.22
CA SER A 230 26.01 -7.36 -18.49
C SER A 230 24.96 -6.89 -17.48
N TYR A 231 24.62 -5.60 -17.55
CA TYR A 231 23.67 -4.95 -16.65
C TYR A 231 22.62 -4.21 -17.49
N VAL A 232 21.35 -4.39 -17.16
CA VAL A 232 20.27 -3.56 -17.69
C VAL A 232 19.90 -2.55 -16.62
N ALA A 233 20.08 -1.28 -16.91
CA ALA A 233 19.84 -0.18 -15.99
C ALA A 233 18.73 0.72 -16.55
N ALA A 234 17.72 0.99 -15.74
CA ALA A 234 16.63 1.88 -16.07
C ALA A 234 16.35 2.84 -14.90
N MET A 235 15.96 4.06 -15.23
CA MET A 235 15.51 5.06 -14.25
C MET A 235 14.37 5.87 -14.85
N GLY A 236 13.52 6.46 -14.01
CA GLY A 236 12.37 7.18 -14.54
C GLY A 236 11.45 7.87 -13.53
N GLU A 237 10.37 8.40 -14.11
CA GLU A 237 9.22 8.99 -13.44
C GLU A 237 8.13 7.90 -13.30
N GLU A 238 7.90 7.45 -12.07
CA GLU A 238 6.80 6.59 -11.68
C GLU A 238 5.69 7.47 -11.06
N THR A 239 4.51 7.43 -11.67
CA THR A 239 3.28 8.01 -11.12
C THR A 239 2.19 6.97 -11.25
N PHE A 240 1.46 6.68 -10.17
CA PHE A 240 0.37 5.72 -10.27
C PHE A 240 -0.80 6.04 -9.37
N ASP A 241 -1.99 5.73 -9.87
CA ASP A 241 -3.24 5.95 -9.16
C ASP A 241 -3.79 4.61 -8.67
N ALA A 242 -4.28 4.58 -7.44
CA ALA A 242 -5.05 3.50 -6.86
C ALA A 242 -6.45 4.00 -6.48
N LEU A 243 -7.48 3.24 -6.87
CA LEU A 243 -8.86 3.47 -6.47
C LEU A 243 -9.29 2.28 -5.61
N ILE A 244 -9.68 2.55 -4.36
CA ILE A 244 -10.01 1.52 -3.37
C ILE A 244 -11.44 1.74 -2.91
N THR A 245 -12.31 0.76 -3.17
CA THR A 245 -13.69 0.77 -2.68
C THR A 245 -13.75 -0.02 -1.37
N VAL A 246 -14.23 0.62 -0.31
CA VAL A 246 -14.38 0.02 1.01
C VAL A 246 -15.84 -0.06 1.43
N ARG A 247 -16.20 -1.07 2.22
CA ARG A 247 -17.53 -1.20 2.82
C ARG A 247 -17.62 -0.31 4.06
N LEU A 248 -18.66 0.51 4.17
CA LEU A 248 -18.85 1.40 5.34
C LEU A 248 -19.16 0.65 6.63
N ALA A 249 -19.72 -0.56 6.55
CA ALA A 249 -20.13 -1.32 7.72
C ALA A 249 -18.95 -1.78 8.59
N ASP A 250 -17.84 -2.15 7.95
CA ASP A 250 -16.72 -2.85 8.58
C ASP A 250 -15.34 -2.50 7.99
N GLY A 251 -15.27 -1.60 7.01
CA GLY A 251 -14.03 -1.16 6.37
C GLY A 251 -13.31 -2.22 5.54
N GLU A 252 -13.98 -3.33 5.17
CA GLU A 252 -13.43 -4.30 4.22
C GLU A 252 -13.17 -3.66 2.85
N VAL A 253 -12.06 -4.04 2.21
CA VAL A 253 -11.82 -3.69 0.81
C VAL A 253 -12.73 -4.56 -0.06
N LEU A 254 -13.64 -3.94 -0.79
CA LEU A 254 -14.54 -4.66 -1.71
C LEU A 254 -13.87 -4.87 -3.06
N SER A 255 -13.17 -3.85 -3.53
CA SER A 255 -12.38 -3.90 -4.74
C SER A 255 -11.32 -2.81 -4.72
N ALA A 256 -10.27 -3.00 -5.50
CA ALA A 256 -9.34 -1.94 -5.81
C ALA A 256 -8.77 -2.10 -7.21
N ASN A 257 -8.38 -1.00 -7.83
CA ASN A 257 -7.61 -1.02 -9.07
C ASN A 257 -6.42 -0.07 -8.97
N MET A 258 -5.34 -0.41 -9.68
CA MET A 258 -4.14 0.38 -9.79
C MET A 258 -3.74 0.48 -11.26
N ASN A 259 -3.39 1.68 -11.71
CA ASN A 259 -2.75 1.92 -13.00
C ASN A 259 -1.41 2.59 -12.76
N ASN A 260 -0.33 1.84 -12.98
CA ASN A 260 1.05 2.26 -12.74
C ASN A 260 1.86 2.32 -14.05
N PRO A 261 1.82 3.46 -14.75
CA PRO A 261 2.80 3.78 -15.78
C PRO A 261 4.12 4.27 -15.18
N VAL A 262 5.24 3.69 -15.62
CA VAL A 262 6.58 4.22 -15.35
C VAL A 262 7.24 4.64 -16.65
N LYS A 263 7.49 5.95 -16.79
CA LYS A 263 8.23 6.49 -17.93
C LYS A 263 9.71 6.38 -17.63
N THR A 264 10.41 5.52 -18.34
CA THR A 264 11.83 5.25 -18.09
C THR A 264 12.69 5.50 -19.32
N VAL A 265 13.99 5.65 -19.07
CA VAL A 265 15.02 5.36 -20.07
C VAL A 265 15.83 4.16 -19.59
N GLU A 266 16.09 3.25 -20.51
CA GLU A 266 16.89 2.04 -20.27
C GLU A 266 18.21 2.10 -21.02
N ARG A 267 19.26 1.54 -20.43
CA ARG A 267 20.53 1.24 -21.09
C ARG A 267 21.01 -0.15 -20.70
N THR A 268 21.58 -0.86 -21.67
CA THR A 268 22.41 -2.04 -21.41
C THR A 268 23.85 -1.60 -21.22
N CYS A 269 24.49 -2.01 -20.14
CA CYS A 269 25.85 -1.64 -19.75
C CYS A 269 26.72 -2.88 -19.56
N LYS A 270 28.02 -2.75 -19.85
CA LYS A 270 29.00 -3.83 -19.70
C LYS A 270 29.59 -3.93 -18.29
N ASP A 271 29.42 -2.90 -17.47
CA ASP A 271 30.01 -2.75 -16.14
C ASP A 271 28.97 -2.32 -15.09
N GLU A 272 29.22 -2.71 -13.84
CA GLU A 272 28.33 -2.43 -12.70
C GLU A 272 28.27 -0.93 -12.34
N ALA A 273 29.32 -0.17 -12.65
CA ALA A 273 29.36 1.27 -12.44
C ALA A 273 28.54 2.05 -13.48
N LEU A 274 27.96 1.35 -14.48
CA LEU A 274 27.08 1.89 -15.52
C LEU A 274 27.75 3.00 -16.35
N THR A 275 29.04 2.83 -16.62
CA THR A 275 29.87 3.78 -17.38
C THR A 275 30.03 3.42 -18.85
N GLN A 276 29.94 2.13 -19.19
CA GLN A 276 30.08 1.59 -20.54
C GLN A 276 28.74 1.05 -21.03
N CYS A 277 27.86 1.97 -21.39
CA CYS A 277 26.49 1.67 -21.78
C CYS A 277 26.21 1.91 -23.26
N GLU A 278 25.27 1.16 -23.81
CA GLU A 278 24.63 1.45 -25.08
C GLU A 278 23.83 2.77 -25.03
N ALA A 279 23.31 3.18 -26.20
CA ALA A 279 22.41 4.32 -26.29
C ALA A 279 21.15 4.10 -25.43
N ALA A 280 20.64 5.19 -24.85
CA ALA A 280 19.39 5.18 -24.09
C ALA A 280 18.21 4.81 -24.99
N LYS A 281 17.34 3.94 -24.48
CA LYS A 281 16.08 3.53 -25.13
C LYS A 281 14.93 3.95 -24.23
N PRO A 282 14.01 4.83 -24.68
CA PRO A 282 12.78 5.09 -23.95
C PRO A 282 12.00 3.79 -23.75
N HIS A 283 11.48 3.60 -22.54
CA HIS A 283 10.68 2.43 -22.21
C HIS A 283 9.54 2.82 -21.26
N LEU A 284 8.32 2.41 -21.61
CA LEU A 284 7.14 2.61 -20.79
C LEU A 284 6.76 1.29 -20.15
N ILE A 285 6.98 1.18 -18.84
CA ILE A 285 6.48 0.05 -18.06
C ILE A 285 5.01 0.34 -17.77
N VAL A 286 4.15 -0.64 -18.04
CA VAL A 286 2.71 -0.53 -17.76
C VAL A 286 2.30 -1.67 -16.85
N ARG A 287 1.83 -1.32 -15.64
CA ARG A 287 1.26 -2.27 -14.71
C ARG A 287 -0.18 -1.89 -14.39
N LYS A 288 -1.11 -2.81 -14.56
CA LYS A 288 -2.52 -2.64 -14.19
C LYS A 288 -2.93 -3.78 -13.29
N ILE A 289 -3.51 -3.46 -12.15
CA ILE A 289 -3.88 -4.46 -11.15
C ILE A 289 -5.32 -4.19 -10.74
N GLU A 290 -6.10 -5.24 -10.62
CA GLU A 290 -7.47 -5.21 -10.12
C GLU A 290 -7.63 -6.32 -9.08
N ILE A 291 -8.28 -6.00 -7.96
CA ILE A 291 -8.71 -6.99 -6.97
C ILE A 291 -10.20 -6.83 -6.72
N GLU A 292 -10.86 -7.95 -6.51
CA GLU A 292 -12.27 -8.01 -6.13
C GLU A 292 -12.46 -9.04 -5.02
N LEU A 293 -13.22 -8.67 -3.99
CA LEU A 293 -13.64 -9.58 -2.94
C LEU A 293 -14.68 -10.54 -3.52
N VAL A 294 -14.37 -11.83 -3.55
CA VAL A 294 -15.19 -12.88 -4.17
C VAL A 294 -15.88 -13.82 -3.17
N LYS A 295 -15.59 -13.67 -1.87
CA LYS A 295 -16.36 -14.19 -0.71
C LYS A 295 -15.63 -13.98 0.61
#